data_AF-A0A9D8G435-F1
#
_entry.id   AF-A0A9D8G435-F1
#
_cell.length_a   1.000
_cell.length_b   1.000
_cell.length_c   1.000
_cell.angle_alpha   90.00
_cell.angle_beta   90.00
_cell.angle_gamma   90.00
#
_symmetry.space_group_name_H-M   'P 1'
#
loop_
_entity.id
_entity.type
_entity.pdbx_description
1 polymer ?
#
loop_
_entity_poly.entity_id
_entity_poly.type
_entity_poly.pdbx_seq_one_letter_code
_entity_poly.pdbx_strand_id
1 'polypeptide(L)'
;MFDITDPHTPTWVATGFDLGYAGYGVAAAGGYLYVVTGNGGAEIHVYDIVDPASLNVDDRVSTINVPASAKARSLVVFGDTLFVASLEDATEKELF
;
A
#
# COMPACT_ATOMS: atom_id res chain seq x y z
N MET A 1 12.26 1.64 -7.22
CA MET A 1 11.70 2.96 -6.82
C MET A 1 12.48 4.05 -7.54
N PHE A 2 11.85 5.19 -7.81
CA PHE A 2 12.42 6.25 -8.65
C PHE A 2 12.38 7.60 -7.93
N ASP A 3 13.46 8.37 -8.04
CA ASP A 3 13.46 9.80 -7.74
C ASP A 3 12.87 10.54 -8.94
N ILE A 4 11.90 11.42 -8.66
CA ILE A 4 11.14 12.22 -9.62
C ILE A 4 11.33 13.72 -9.39
N THR A 5 12.41 14.13 -8.71
CA THR A 5 12.75 15.54 -8.46
C THR A 5 12.82 16.34 -9.76
N ASP A 6 13.37 15.75 -10.82
CA ASP A 6 13.14 16.22 -12.19
C ASP A 6 12.14 15.30 -12.90
N PRO A 7 10.91 15.77 -13.19
CA PRO A 7 9.89 14.97 -13.87
C PRO A 7 10.25 14.62 -15.32
N HIS A 8 11.22 15.30 -15.94
CA HIS A 8 11.70 14.97 -17.28
C HIS A 8 12.78 13.90 -17.27
N THR A 9 13.46 13.69 -16.14
CA THR A 9 14.55 12.73 -15.99
C THR A 9 14.45 11.89 -14.71
N PRO A 10 13.41 11.04 -14.55
CA PRO A 10 13.33 10.14 -13.39
C PRO A 10 14.57 9.23 -13.28
N THR A 11 15.08 9.04 -12.06
CA THR A 11 16.27 8.19 -11.81
C THR A 11 15.94 7.02 -10.90
N TRP A 12 16.56 5.87 -11.15
CA TRP A 12 16.34 4.66 -10.34
C TRP A 12 17.18 4.72 -9.06
N VAL A 13 16.54 4.74 -7.90
CA VAL A 13 17.22 4.93 -6.59
C VAL A 13 17.20 3.71 -5.67
N ALA A 14 16.28 2.76 -5.89
CA ALA A 14 16.21 1.53 -5.11
C ALA A 14 15.70 0.35 -5.93
N THR A 15 16.28 -0.83 -5.68
CA THR A 15 15.74 -2.11 -6.16
C THR A 15 14.36 -2.33 -5.56
N GLY A 16 13.40 -2.81 -6.37
CA GLY A 16 12.13 -3.28 -5.83
C GLY A 16 12.33 -4.54 -4.98
N PHE A 17 11.32 -4.88 -4.18
CA PHE A 17 11.28 -6.10 -3.39
C PHE A 17 9.96 -6.83 -3.59
N ASP A 18 9.94 -8.13 -3.29
CA ASP A 18 8.75 -8.97 -3.37
C ASP A 18 7.85 -8.75 -2.14
N LEU A 19 6.56 -8.57 -2.36
CA LEU A 19 5.55 -8.47 -1.30
C LEU A 19 5.12 -9.85 -0.78
N GLY A 20 5.45 -10.93 -1.51
CA GLY A 20 4.97 -12.29 -1.28
C GLY A 20 3.52 -12.52 -1.74
N TYR A 21 2.87 -11.48 -2.27
CA TYR A 21 1.49 -11.48 -2.73
C TYR A 21 1.33 -10.52 -3.91
N ALA A 22 0.25 -10.64 -4.69
CA ALA A 22 -0.10 -9.65 -5.70
C ALA A 22 -0.35 -8.28 -5.05
N GLY A 23 0.25 -7.21 -5.57
CA GLY A 23 -0.01 -5.83 -5.16
C GLY A 23 -1.10 -5.19 -6.03
N TYR A 24 -2.02 -4.42 -5.44
CA TYR A 24 -3.17 -3.84 -6.16
C TYR A 24 -3.22 -2.32 -6.16
N GLY A 25 -2.87 -1.68 -5.05
CA GLY A 25 -2.96 -0.23 -4.88
C GLY A 25 -2.02 0.25 -3.79
N VAL A 26 -1.65 1.53 -3.86
CA VAL A 26 -0.77 2.15 -2.88
C VAL A 26 -1.27 3.55 -2.51
N ALA A 27 -1.03 3.95 -1.27
CA ALA A 27 -1.18 5.32 -0.81
C ALA A 27 -0.07 5.65 0.19
N ALA A 28 0.28 6.93 0.34
CA ALA A 28 1.28 7.37 1.30
C ALA A 28 0.70 8.46 2.20
N ALA A 29 0.96 8.36 3.51
CA ALA A 29 0.54 9.35 4.50
C ALA A 29 1.44 9.27 5.74
N GLY A 30 1.77 10.42 6.34
CA GLY A 30 2.46 10.47 7.63
C GLY A 30 3.83 9.77 7.67
N GLY A 31 4.52 9.63 6.54
CA GLY A 31 5.80 8.89 6.48
C GLY A 31 5.64 7.37 6.33
N TYR A 32 4.43 6.89 6.02
CA TYR A 32 4.16 5.48 5.77
C TYR A 32 3.63 5.27 4.36
N LEU A 33 3.97 4.11 3.79
CA LEU A 33 3.41 3.59 2.56
C LEU A 33 2.44 2.44 2.88
N TYR A 34 1.20 2.57 2.44
CA TYR A 34 0.15 1.58 2.57
C TYR A 34 0.03 0.87 1.24
N VAL A 35 0.24 -0.45 1.23
CA VAL A 35 0.24 -1.28 0.04
C VAL A 35 -0.83 -2.34 0.15
N VAL A 36 -1.80 -2.30 -0.75
CA VAL A 36 -2.80 -3.37 -0.87
C VAL A 36 -2.16 -4.60 -1.48
N THR A 37 -2.37 -5.75 -0.85
CA THR A 37 -1.84 -7.05 -1.21
C THR A 37 -2.95 -8.09 -1.34
N GLY A 38 -2.65 -9.23 -1.95
CA GLY A 38 -3.55 -10.39 -2.05
C GLY A 38 -3.63 -11.23 -0.79
N ASN A 39 -3.06 -10.76 0.32
CA ASN A 39 -3.11 -11.47 1.59
C ASN A 39 -4.50 -11.38 2.21
N GLY A 40 -5.26 -12.47 2.14
CA GLY A 40 -6.67 -12.49 2.52
C GLY A 40 -7.00 -12.39 4.02
N GLY A 41 -6.02 -12.14 4.88
CA GLY A 41 -6.22 -11.83 6.30
C GLY A 41 -5.38 -10.64 6.78
N ALA A 42 -4.79 -9.90 5.85
CA ALA A 42 -3.89 -8.76 6.09
C ALA A 42 -3.70 -8.00 4.78
N GLU A 43 -4.80 -7.56 4.18
CA GLU A 43 -4.81 -7.03 2.81
C GLU A 43 -3.97 -5.77 2.65
N ILE A 44 -3.67 -5.02 3.72
CA ILE A 44 -2.83 -3.82 3.61
C ILE A 44 -1.54 -4.06 4.40
N HIS A 45 -0.41 -4.01 3.73
CA HIS A 45 0.90 -3.93 4.35
C HIS A 45 1.31 -2.47 4.53
N VAL A 46 1.82 -2.11 5.70
CA VAL A 46 2.27 -0.75 6.02
C VAL A 46 3.78 -0.77 6.18
N TYR A 47 4.45 0.07 5.41
CA TYR A 47 5.91 0.22 5.42
C TYR A 47 6.30 1.61 5.91
N ASP A 48 7.32 1.67 6.75
CA ASP A 48 7.98 2.95 7.06
C ASP A 48 8.81 3.39 5.85
N ILE A 49 8.66 4.64 5.41
CA ILE A 49 9.37 5.20 4.25
C ILE A 49 10.32 6.34 4.64
N VAL A 50 10.92 6.32 5.83
CA VAL A 50 11.96 7.26 6.28
C VAL A 50 13.05 7.46 5.22
N ASP A 51 13.52 6.38 4.59
CA ASP A 51 14.44 6.44 3.45
C ASP A 51 13.91 5.57 2.28
N PRO A 52 13.28 6.20 1.26
CA PRO A 52 12.80 5.48 0.09
C PRO A 52 13.92 4.82 -0.75
N ALA A 53 15.18 5.26 -0.62
CA ALA A 53 16.28 4.66 -1.37
C ALA A 53 16.73 3.31 -0.76
N SER A 54 16.44 3.07 0.52
CA SER A 54 16.76 1.82 1.21
C SER A 54 15.56 0.93 1.52
N LEU A 55 14.35 1.36 1.13
CA LEU A 55 13.11 0.65 1.44
C LEU A 55 13.12 -0.79 0.94
N ASN A 56 12.83 -1.73 1.83
CA ASN A 56 12.79 -3.16 1.56
C ASN A 56 11.65 -3.86 2.33
N VAL A 57 11.57 -5.20 2.20
CA VAL A 57 10.49 -6.00 2.79
C VAL A 57 10.50 -5.99 4.33
N ASP A 58 11.66 -5.80 4.95
CA ASP A 58 11.82 -5.80 6.41
C ASP A 58 11.36 -4.49 7.06
N ASP A 59 11.16 -3.43 6.26
CA ASP A 59 10.63 -2.13 6.72
C ASP A 59 9.10 -2.15 6.93
N ARG A 60 8.46 -3.33 6.78
CA ARG A 60 7.04 -3.49 7.08
C ARG A 60 6.80 -3.38 8.58
N VAL A 61 6.15 -2.30 8.99
CA VAL A 61 5.87 -2.01 10.41
C VAL A 61 4.56 -2.60 10.91
N SER A 62 3.57 -2.79 10.03
CA SER A 62 2.28 -3.38 10.42
C SER A 62 1.50 -3.92 9.23
N THR A 63 0.37 -4.56 9.53
CA THR A 63 -0.65 -4.93 8.55
C THR A 63 -2.04 -4.53 9.03
N ILE A 64 -2.94 -4.29 8.08
CA ILE A 64 -4.35 -4.03 8.34
C ILE A 64 -5.15 -5.11 7.61
N ASN A 65 -6.01 -5.79 8.35
CA ASN A 65 -7.02 -6.69 7.80
C ASN A 65 -8.31 -5.90 7.57
N VAL A 66 -8.84 -5.93 6.35
CA VAL A 66 -10.15 -5.32 6.11
C VAL A 66 -11.22 -6.18 6.77
N PRO A 67 -12.27 -5.59 7.38
CA PRO A 67 -13.31 -6.38 8.04
C PRO A 67 -14.04 -7.34 7.08
N ALA A 68 -14.62 -8.39 7.66
CA ALA A 68 -15.35 -9.45 6.94
C ALA A 68 -14.45 -10.25 5.97
N SER A 69 -15.03 -10.86 4.93
CA SER A 69 -14.33 -11.58 3.87
C SER A 69 -13.85 -10.69 2.72
N ALA A 70 -14.08 -9.37 2.83
CA ALA A 70 -13.79 -8.39 1.81
C ALA A 70 -12.31 -8.39 1.40
N LYS A 71 -12.03 -8.08 0.13
CA LYS A 71 -10.67 -7.92 -0.40
C LYS A 71 -10.43 -6.47 -0.80
N ALA A 72 -9.47 -5.83 -0.13
CA ALA A 72 -9.03 -4.51 -0.52
C ALA A 72 -8.47 -4.52 -1.95
N ARG A 73 -8.73 -3.43 -2.68
CA ARG A 73 -8.29 -3.27 -4.07
C ARG A 73 -7.70 -1.89 -4.33
N SER A 74 -8.23 -0.84 -3.68
CA SER A 74 -7.71 0.52 -3.84
C SER A 74 -7.72 1.28 -2.51
N LEU A 75 -6.90 2.32 -2.46
CA LEU A 75 -6.70 3.18 -1.30
C LEU A 75 -6.76 4.65 -1.71
N VAL A 76 -7.30 5.49 -0.84
CA VAL A 76 -7.09 6.95 -0.90
C VAL A 76 -6.94 7.50 0.52
N VAL A 77 -6.10 8.52 0.67
CA VAL A 77 -5.88 9.21 1.95
C VAL A 77 -6.58 10.56 1.90
N PHE A 78 -7.30 10.89 2.97
CA PHE A 78 -7.83 12.23 3.22
C PHE A 78 -7.60 12.62 4.69
N GLY A 79 -6.73 13.62 4.90
CA GLY A 79 -6.21 13.91 6.24
C GLY A 79 -5.52 12.69 6.83
N ASP A 80 -5.89 12.34 8.06
CA ASP A 80 -5.36 11.16 8.77
C ASP A 80 -6.22 9.89 8.55
N THR A 81 -7.10 9.90 7.55
CA THR A 81 -8.01 8.77 7.25
C THR A 81 -7.62 8.09 5.94
N LEU A 82 -7.44 6.77 6.00
CA LEU A 82 -7.25 5.90 4.83
C LEU A 82 -8.59 5.26 4.46
N PHE A 83 -9.11 5.59 3.29
CA PHE A 83 -10.29 4.96 2.72
C PHE A 83 -9.89 3.79 1.84
N VAL A 84 -10.59 2.67 1.98
CA VAL A 84 -10.28 1.41 1.30
C VAL A 84 -11.52 0.94 0.54
N ALA A 85 -11.38 0.71 -0.77
CA ALA A 85 -12.45 0.07 -1.53
C ALA A 85 -12.17 -1.44 -1.73
N SER A 86 -13.19 -2.27 -1.50
CA SER A 86 -13.22 -3.66 -2.01
C SER A 86 -13.95 -3.72 -3.35
N LEU A 87 -13.67 -4.77 -4.14
CA LEU A 87 -14.34 -5.01 -5.44
C LEU A 87 -14.94 -6.42 -5.54
N GLU A 88 -15.09 -7.14 -4.43
CA GLU A 88 -15.28 -8.60 -4.49
C GLU A 88 -16.61 -9.11 -3.94
N ASP A 89 -17.48 -8.24 -3.41
CA ASP A 89 -18.85 -8.65 -3.09
C ASP A 89 -19.81 -7.45 -3.02
N ALA A 90 -20.64 -7.26 -4.06
CA ALA A 90 -21.65 -6.19 -4.08
C ALA A 90 -22.77 -6.35 -3.01
N THR A 91 -22.79 -7.48 -2.29
CA THR A 91 -23.68 -7.71 -1.15
C THR A 91 -23.03 -7.37 0.20
N GLU A 92 -21.73 -7.07 0.22
CA GLU A 92 -20.99 -6.63 1.40
C GLU A 92 -20.69 -5.11 1.35
N LYS A 93 -20.00 -4.62 2.39
CA LYS A 93 -19.53 -3.23 2.41
C LYS A 93 -18.34 -3.10 1.47
N GLU A 94 -18.44 -2.16 0.54
CA GLU A 94 -17.41 -1.94 -0.48
C GLU A 94 -16.49 -0.74 -0.19
N LEU A 95 -16.72 -0.03 0.91
CA LEU A 95 -15.92 1.10 1.36
C LEU A 95 -15.71 1.03 2.87
N PHE A 96 -14.45 1.12 3.29
CA PHE A 96 -13.99 1.11 4.67
C PHE A 96 -13.16 2.34 4.98
#